data_AF-G8T979-F1
#
_entry.id   AF-G8T979-F1
#
_cell.length_a   1.000
_cell.length_b   1.000
_cell.length_c   1.000
_cell.angle_alpha   90.00
_cell.angle_beta   90.00
_cell.angle_gamma   90.00
#
_symmetry.space_group_name_H-M   'P 1'
#
loop_
_entity.id
_entity.type
_entity.pdbx_description
1 polymer ?
#
loop_
_entity_poly.entity_id
_entity_poly.type
_entity_poly.pdbx_seq_one_letter_code
_entity_poly.pdbx_strand_id
1 'polypeptide(L)'
;MKSFPLILLCFVGVANIYGQGGRISVEITKEKHKTYTTKVIPSDMADSSVVKVIERRLEGFRPVKNHLKKGTYIVSVNFILDKDGNCSGIACNNDPGFGLCAEVVRELKKYGKFGPAKVGE
;
A
#
# COMPACT_ATOMS: atom_id res chain seq x y z
N MET A 1 33.58 -51.90 -10.07
CA MET A 1 32.56 -51.89 -8.99
C MET A 1 32.52 -50.51 -8.35
N LYS A 2 31.44 -49.76 -8.59
CA LYS A 2 30.80 -48.65 -7.82
C LYS A 2 30.04 -47.78 -8.82
N SER A 3 28.79 -48.15 -9.11
CA SER A 3 27.55 -47.56 -8.55
C SER A 3 27.41 -46.09 -8.95
N PHE A 4 26.69 -45.83 -10.03
CA PHE A 4 25.24 -45.54 -10.12
C PHE A 4 24.91 -44.05 -9.87
N PRO A 5 24.32 -43.35 -10.86
CA PRO A 5 23.95 -41.94 -10.81
C PRO A 5 22.56 -41.76 -10.18
N LEU A 6 22.37 -40.75 -9.34
CA LEU A 6 21.08 -40.07 -9.12
C LEU A 6 21.29 -38.91 -8.13
N ILE A 7 20.30 -38.02 -8.09
CA ILE A 7 20.18 -36.83 -7.23
C ILE A 7 20.77 -35.60 -7.94
N LEU A 8 20.09 -35.01 -8.93
CA LEU A 8 18.76 -34.40 -8.80
C LEU A 8 18.58 -33.76 -7.41
N LEU A 9 19.55 -32.95 -7.00
CA LEU A 9 19.43 -32.09 -5.83
C LEU A 9 18.65 -30.85 -6.23
N CYS A 10 17.34 -31.03 -6.13
CA CYS A 10 16.38 -30.05 -5.65
C CYS A 10 16.45 -28.66 -6.28
N PHE A 11 15.51 -28.44 -7.21
CA PHE A 11 14.67 -27.26 -7.21
C PHE A 11 14.16 -26.96 -5.78
N VAL A 12 14.99 -26.33 -4.95
CA VAL A 12 14.51 -25.38 -3.95
C VAL A 12 14.92 -24.04 -4.55
N GLY A 13 14.15 -23.48 -5.48
CA GLY A 13 12.86 -22.96 -5.04
C GLY A 13 13.09 -21.98 -3.89
N VAL A 14 14.14 -21.14 -3.95
CA VAL A 14 14.10 -19.85 -3.29
C VAL A 14 12.96 -19.11 -3.99
N ALA A 15 11.74 -19.39 -3.52
CA ALA A 15 10.62 -18.49 -3.61
C ALA A 15 11.09 -17.27 -2.84
N ASN A 16 11.83 -16.44 -3.55
CA ASN A 16 12.32 -15.20 -3.03
C ASN A 16 11.10 -14.47 -2.47
N ILE A 17 11.17 -14.18 -1.19
CA ILE A 17 10.16 -13.43 -0.46
C ILE A 17 10.33 -11.98 -0.93
N TYR A 18 9.94 -11.70 -2.17
CA TYR A 18 10.01 -10.37 -2.78
C TYR A 18 8.67 -9.67 -2.54
N GLY A 19 8.43 -9.29 -1.29
CA GLY A 19 7.48 -8.24 -0.97
C GLY A 19 8.29 -7.00 -0.61
N GLN A 20 8.40 -6.02 -1.51
CA GLN A 20 8.94 -4.73 -1.09
C GLN A 20 7.89 -4.09 -0.18
N GLY A 21 8.20 -4.05 1.13
CA GLY A 21 7.37 -3.35 2.11
C GLY A 21 7.41 -1.86 1.82
N GLY A 22 6.25 -1.27 1.55
CA GLY A 22 6.08 0.16 1.32
C GLY A 22 5.40 0.82 2.52
N ARG A 23 5.87 2.00 2.89
CA ARG A 23 5.14 2.89 3.80
C ARG A 23 4.69 4.12 3.05
N ILE A 24 3.43 4.50 3.24
CA ILE A 24 2.88 5.76 2.75
C ILE A 24 2.22 6.50 3.91
N SER A 25 2.25 7.82 3.85
CA SER A 25 1.38 8.67 4.66
C SER A 25 0.36 9.32 3.76
N VAL A 26 -0.92 9.15 4.09
CA VAL A 26 -2.04 9.82 3.43
C VAL A 26 -2.42 11.02 4.30
N GLU A 27 -2.15 12.21 3.80
CA GLU A 27 -2.61 13.45 4.38
C GLU A 27 -4.00 13.77 3.82
N ILE A 28 -4.97 13.98 4.72
CA ILE A 28 -6.36 14.26 4.41
C ILE A 28 -6.68 15.62 5.00
N THR A 29 -6.88 16.61 4.13
CA THR A 29 -7.24 17.97 4.53
C THR A 29 -8.71 18.22 4.24
N LYS A 30 -9.49 18.53 5.30
CA LYS A 30 -10.87 18.98 5.16
C LYS A 30 -10.90 20.50 5.07
N GLU A 31 -11.20 21.03 3.90
CA GLU A 31 -11.27 22.48 3.67
C GLU A 31 -12.61 23.09 4.09
N LYS A 32 -13.71 22.47 3.64
CA LYS A 32 -15.10 22.93 3.85
C LYS A 32 -16.03 21.73 4.03
N HIS A 33 -17.32 21.97 4.19
CA HIS A 33 -18.31 20.90 4.36
C HIS A 33 -18.28 19.92 3.17
N LYS A 34 -17.89 18.67 3.43
CA LYS A 34 -17.78 17.56 2.46
C LYS A 34 -16.75 17.75 1.32
N THR A 35 -15.81 18.69 1.48
CA THR A 35 -14.66 18.89 0.57
C THR A 35 -13.38 18.39 1.24
N TYR A 36 -12.70 17.46 0.58
CA TYR A 36 -11.50 16.80 1.08
C TYR A 36 -10.41 16.82 0.01
N THR A 37 -9.20 17.16 0.42
CA THR A 37 -8.00 17.09 -0.40
C THR A 37 -7.11 16.00 0.18
N THR A 38 -6.69 15.05 -0.65
CA THR A 38 -5.79 13.97 -0.26
C THR A 38 -4.43 14.15 -0.89
N LYS A 39 -3.37 14.04 -0.10
CA LYS A 39 -1.99 14.02 -0.57
C LYS A 39 -1.31 12.76 -0.09
N VAL A 40 -0.68 12.03 -1.00
CA VAL A 40 0.09 10.83 -0.65
C VAL A 40 1.55 11.22 -0.52
N ILE A 41 2.14 10.84 0.59
CA ILE A 41 3.54 11.10 0.90
C ILE A 41 4.23 9.72 0.92
N PRO A 42 5.00 9.37 -0.12
CA PRO A 42 5.78 8.15 -0.10
C PRO A 42 6.86 8.15 0.98
N SER A 43 7.18 6.97 1.48
CA SER A 43 8.48 6.68 2.07
C SER A 43 9.52 6.43 0.97
N ASP A 44 10.80 6.53 1.30
CA ASP A 44 11.92 6.29 0.38
C ASP A 44 11.91 4.90 -0.29
N MET A 45 11.18 3.94 0.28
CA MET A 45 11.02 2.57 -0.22
C MET A 45 9.83 2.39 -1.17
N ALA A 46 8.98 3.42 -1.34
CA ALA A 46 7.80 3.35 -2.19
C ALA A 46 8.10 3.80 -3.62
N ASP A 47 7.82 2.94 -4.60
CA ASP A 47 7.98 3.25 -6.02
C ASP A 47 7.09 4.43 -6.45
N SER A 48 7.65 5.37 -7.20
CA SER A 48 6.92 6.57 -7.68
C SER A 48 5.69 6.24 -8.54
N SER A 49 5.73 5.11 -9.27
CA SER A 49 4.60 4.59 -10.05
C SER A 49 3.46 4.12 -9.14
N VAL A 50 3.80 3.46 -8.03
CA VAL A 50 2.84 3.01 -7.01
C VAL A 50 2.20 4.23 -6.35
N VAL A 51 2.99 5.25 -5.99
CA VAL A 51 2.50 6.49 -5.40
C VAL A 51 1.45 7.14 -6.29
N LYS A 52 1.74 7.31 -7.59
CA LYS A 52 0.79 7.89 -8.55
C LYS A 52 -0.49 7.07 -8.72
N VAL A 53 -0.41 5.75 -8.57
CA VAL A 53 -1.61 4.89 -8.61
C VAL A 53 -2.44 5.08 -7.34
N ILE A 54 -1.81 5.17 -6.18
CA ILE A 54 -2.49 5.41 -4.90
C ILE A 54 -3.11 6.82 -4.87
N GLU A 55 -2.38 7.84 -5.31
CA GLU A 55 -2.89 9.22 -5.42
C GLU A 55 -4.15 9.28 -6.26
N ARG A 56 -4.13 8.74 -7.48
CA ARG A 56 -5.32 8.69 -8.37
C ARG A 56 -6.50 7.91 -7.79
N ARG A 57 -6.24 6.95 -6.90
CA ARG A 57 -7.29 6.15 -6.27
C ARG A 57 -7.88 6.82 -5.04
N LEU A 58 -7.07 7.59 -4.33
CA LEU A 58 -7.50 8.41 -3.21
C LEU A 58 -8.04 9.77 -3.69
N GLU A 59 -7.85 10.10 -4.97
CA GLU A 59 -8.52 11.20 -5.64
C GLU A 59 -10.04 10.97 -5.56
N GLY A 60 -10.74 11.83 -4.81
CA GLY A 60 -12.15 11.64 -4.51
C GLY A 60 -12.46 10.74 -3.31
N PHE A 61 -11.46 10.40 -2.49
CA PHE A 61 -11.67 9.81 -1.17
C PHE A 61 -12.60 10.69 -0.35
N ARG A 62 -13.69 10.10 0.16
CA ARG A 62 -14.66 10.78 1.02
C ARG A 62 -14.98 9.90 2.21
N PRO A 63 -14.68 10.33 3.44
CA PRO A 63 -15.05 9.56 4.62
C PRO A 63 -16.58 9.47 4.71
N VAL A 64 -17.09 8.23 4.80
CA VAL A 64 -18.53 7.94 4.67
C VAL A 64 -19.37 8.53 5.80
N LYS A 65 -18.87 8.56 7.04
CA LYS A 65 -19.71 8.85 8.22
C LYS A 65 -19.00 9.55 9.38
N ASN A 66 -18.16 10.53 9.10
CA ASN A 66 -17.28 11.08 10.14
C ASN A 66 -17.41 12.60 10.28
N HIS A 67 -17.66 13.05 11.52
CA HIS A 67 -17.78 14.46 11.92
C HIS A 67 -16.41 15.13 11.98
N LEU A 68 -15.61 15.01 10.91
CA LEU A 68 -14.30 15.65 10.82
C LEU A 68 -14.49 17.15 11.00
N LYS A 69 -13.70 17.76 11.88
CA LYS A 69 -13.58 19.22 11.92
C LYS A 69 -12.73 19.68 10.74
N LYS A 70 -12.77 20.98 10.43
CA LYS A 70 -11.84 21.56 9.46
C LYS A 70 -10.42 21.35 9.99
N GLY A 71 -9.51 20.90 9.13
CA GLY A 71 -8.14 20.62 9.51
C GLY A 71 -7.48 19.54 8.67
N THR A 72 -6.22 19.28 8.98
CA THR A 72 -5.38 18.30 8.31
C THR A 72 -5.17 17.11 9.23
N TYR A 73 -5.37 15.92 8.68
CA TYR A 73 -5.27 14.64 9.36
C TYR A 73 -4.27 13.76 8.62
N ILE A 74 -3.31 13.17 9.34
CA ILE A 74 -2.29 12.32 8.72
C ILE A 74 -2.54 10.88 9.15
N VAL A 75 -2.80 10.02 8.16
CA VAL A 75 -2.94 8.57 8.35
C VAL A 75 -1.72 7.90 7.73
N SER A 76 -0.91 7.22 8.54
CA SER A 76 0.23 6.46 8.02
C SER A 76 -0.15 5.00 7.90
N VAL A 77 0.11 4.40 6.73
CA VAL A 77 -0.23 3.01 6.43
C VAL A 77 1.01 2.29 5.90
N ASN A 78 1.23 1.09 6.42
CA ASN A 78 2.21 0.14 5.94
C ASN A 78 1.50 -0.89 5.05
N PHE A 79 2.14 -1.30 3.97
CA PHE A 79 1.65 -2.36 3.12
C PHE A 79 2.82 -3.12 2.47
N ILE A 80 2.52 -4.28 1.91
CA ILE A 80 3.47 -5.13 1.21
C ILE A 80 3.01 -5.23 -0.24
N LEU A 81 3.87 -4.81 -1.18
CA LEU A 81 3.64 -5.04 -2.59
C LEU A 81 4.45 -6.22 -3.10
N ASP A 82 3.78 -7.15 -3.78
CA ASP A 82 4.46 -8.17 -4.55
C ASP A 82 4.81 -7.67 -5.97
N LYS A 83 5.54 -8.50 -6.71
CA LYS A 83 5.99 -8.22 -8.09
C LYS A 83 4.83 -8.00 -9.07
N ASP A 84 3.71 -8.68 -8.84
CA ASP A 84 2.52 -8.60 -9.66
C ASP A 84 1.68 -7.35 -9.33
N GLY A 85 2.12 -6.56 -8.35
CA GLY A 85 1.46 -5.36 -7.87
C GLY A 85 0.33 -5.64 -6.89
N ASN A 86 0.21 -6.85 -6.35
CA ASN A 86 -0.77 -7.13 -5.32
C ASN A 86 -0.37 -6.47 -4.01
N CYS A 87 -1.33 -5.84 -3.34
CA CYS A 87 -1.10 -5.18 -2.07
C CYS A 87 -1.68 -6.01 -0.93
N SER A 88 -0.82 -6.40 0.00
CA SER A 88 -1.14 -7.22 1.15
C SER A 88 -0.58 -6.60 2.43
N GLY A 89 -0.90 -7.17 3.59
CA GLY A 89 -0.34 -6.69 4.87
C GLY A 89 -0.69 -5.23 5.22
N ILE A 90 -1.80 -4.70 4.69
CA ILE A 90 -2.19 -3.30 4.88
C ILE A 90 -2.55 -3.07 6.35
N ALA A 91 -1.73 -2.29 7.05
CA ALA A 91 -1.88 -1.95 8.46
C ALA A 91 -1.69 -0.45 8.67
N CYS A 92 -2.59 0.19 9.42
CA CYS A 92 -2.35 1.56 9.85
C CYS A 92 -1.32 1.60 10.97
N ASN A 93 -0.32 2.46 10.80
CA ASN A 93 0.68 2.76 11.81
C ASN A 93 0.25 3.94 12.69
N ASN A 94 -0.65 4.79 12.19
CA ASN A 94 -1.20 5.91 12.95
C ASN A 94 -2.68 6.10 12.61
N ASP A 95 -3.50 6.39 13.61
CA ASP A 95 -4.91 6.75 13.43
C ASP A 95 -5.19 8.09 14.15
N PRO A 96 -5.43 9.19 13.42
CA PRO A 96 -5.86 10.45 14.00
C PRO A 96 -7.32 10.41 14.51
N GLY A 97 -7.98 9.25 14.42
CA GLY A 97 -9.35 9.01 14.82
C GLY A 97 -10.34 9.22 13.68
N PHE A 98 -11.61 9.35 14.05
CA PHE A 98 -12.71 9.56 13.11
C PHE A 98 -12.80 8.46 12.04
N GLY A 99 -12.36 7.24 12.32
CA GLY A 99 -12.42 6.12 11.39
C GLY A 99 -11.62 6.29 10.09
N LEU A 100 -10.72 7.28 10.00
CA LEU A 100 -10.00 7.58 8.76
C LEU A 100 -9.07 6.45 8.36
N CYS A 101 -8.38 5.84 9.33
CA CYS A 101 -7.58 4.65 9.09
C CYS A 101 -8.40 3.54 8.41
N ALA A 102 -9.56 3.17 8.98
CA ALA A 102 -10.40 2.10 8.45
C ALA A 102 -10.88 2.41 7.02
N GLU A 103 -11.22 3.67 6.74
CA GLU A 103 -11.64 4.12 5.42
C GLU A 103 -10.48 4.05 4.41
N VAL A 104 -9.28 4.51 4.77
CA VAL A 104 -8.08 4.43 3.91
C VAL A 104 -7.71 2.98 3.64
N VAL A 105 -7.69 2.14 4.67
CA VAL A 105 -7.41 0.69 4.52
C VAL A 105 -8.48 0.04 3.64
N ARG A 106 -9.76 0.39 3.81
CA ARG A 106 -10.83 -0.14 2.97
C ARG A 106 -10.65 0.27 1.51
N GLU A 107 -10.36 1.55 1.24
CA GLU A 107 -10.08 1.97 -0.12
C GLU A 107 -8.89 1.22 -0.69
N LEU A 108 -7.76 1.12 0.02
CA LEU A 108 -6.61 0.38 -0.47
C LEU A 108 -6.92 -1.11 -0.71
N LYS A 109 -7.72 -1.75 0.15
CA LYS A 109 -8.15 -3.16 0.02
C LYS A 109 -9.11 -3.41 -1.15
N LYS A 110 -9.92 -2.43 -1.55
CA LYS A 110 -10.79 -2.57 -2.74
C LYS A 110 -9.98 -2.86 -4.00
N TYR A 111 -8.70 -2.49 -4.00
CA TYR A 111 -7.86 -2.62 -5.16
C TYR A 111 -6.86 -3.77 -4.99
N GLY A 112 -7.16 -4.90 -5.61
CA GLY A 112 -6.30 -6.09 -5.58
C GLY A 112 -5.02 -6.00 -6.42
N LYS A 113 -4.84 -4.96 -7.25
CA LYS A 113 -3.63 -4.76 -8.05
C LYS A 113 -3.28 -3.28 -8.17
N PHE A 114 -2.07 -2.88 -7.81
CA PHE A 114 -1.52 -1.53 -7.91
C PHE A 114 -0.68 -1.30 -9.19
N GLY A 115 -0.69 -2.26 -10.12
CA GLY A 115 0.15 -2.25 -11.32
C GLY A 115 1.51 -2.89 -11.03
N PRO A 116 2.22 -3.40 -12.05
CA PRO A 116 3.44 -4.17 -11.85
C PRO A 116 4.48 -3.34 -11.08
N ALA A 117 5.01 -3.92 -10.00
CA ALA A 117 6.17 -3.36 -9.33
C ALA A 117 7.37 -3.55 -10.26
N LYS A 118 7.66 -2.55 -11.10
CA LYS A 118 8.87 -2.56 -11.91
C LYS A 118 10.05 -2.38 -10.95
N VAL A 119 10.58 -3.50 -10.48
CA VAL A 119 11.94 -3.56 -9.93
C VAL A 119 12.84 -2.98 -11.02
N GLY A 120 13.49 -1.84 -10.73
CA GLY A 120 14.49 -1.29 -11.64
C GLY A 120 15.53 -2.36 -11.97
N GLU A 121 15.81 -2.52 -13.27
CA GLU A 121 16.94 -3.30 -13.78
C GLU A 121 18.28 -2.84 -13.21
#